data_AF-A0AAU7CQR7-F1
#
_entry.id   AF-A0AAU7CQR7-F1
#
_cell.length_a   1.000
_cell.length_b   1.000
_cell.length_c   1.000
_cell.angle_alpha   90.00
_cell.angle_beta   90.00
_cell.angle_gamma   90.00
#
_symmetry.space_group_name_H-M   'P 1'
#
loop_
_entity.id
_entity.type
_entity.pdbx_description
1 polymer ?
#
loop_
_entity_poly.entity_id
_entity_poly.type
_entity_poly.pdbx_seq_one_letter_code
_entity_poly.pdbx_strand_id
1 'polypeptide(L)'
;MLSHLYLTINKSLYLVEPLECGPGAAVRAFRLNKGDGTLYDVAQTSYGPECDCPDFIFRRAGLDPSGCKHVRALVGQGLIEAGAPASVRTESGRRAVGSR
;
A
#
# COMPACT_ATOMS: atom_id res chain seq x y z
N MET A 1 -8.04 26.45 11.36
CA MET A 1 -6.63 26.08 11.59
C MET A 1 -6.24 25.16 10.45
N LEU A 2 -5.30 25.56 9.59
CA LEU A 2 -4.79 24.68 8.54
C LEU A 2 -3.55 23.97 9.12
N SER A 3 -3.67 22.67 9.36
CA SER A 3 -2.55 21.82 9.76
C SER A 3 -2.09 21.02 8.56
N HIS A 4 -0.80 21.05 8.26
CA HIS A 4 -0.19 20.22 7.22
C HIS A 4 0.56 19.06 7.85
N LEU A 5 0.52 17.89 7.20
CA LEU A 5 1.34 16.74 7.54
C LEU A 5 2.45 16.59 6.52
N TYR A 6 3.69 16.49 6.98
CA TYR A 6 4.84 16.21 6.12
C TYR A 6 5.51 14.91 6.53
N LEU A 7 5.90 14.11 5.54
CA LEU A 7 6.67 12.87 5.75
C LEU A 7 7.99 12.94 4.98
N THR A 8 9.07 12.59 5.67
CA THR A 8 10.38 12.37 5.02
C THR A 8 10.51 10.90 4.68
N ILE A 9 10.54 10.57 3.39
CA ILE A 9 10.67 9.21 2.88
C ILE A 9 11.97 9.12 2.07
N ASN A 10 12.94 8.34 2.55
CA ASN A 10 14.29 8.24 1.98
C ASN A 10 14.91 9.63 1.68
N LYS A 11 14.91 10.52 2.69
CA LYS A 11 15.44 11.90 2.63
C LYS A 11 14.70 12.86 1.69
N SER A 12 13.61 12.43 1.04
CA SER A 12 12.73 13.31 0.27
C SER A 12 11.54 13.73 1.14
N LEU A 13 11.27 15.03 1.21
CA LEU A 13 10.10 15.57 1.92
C LEU A 13 8.87 15.50 1.01
N TYR A 14 7.76 15.04 1.58
CA TYR A 14 6.45 14.99 0.94
C TYR A 14 5.43 15.69 1.82
N LEU A 15 4.64 16.59 1.24
CA LEU A 15 3.36 17.01 1.82
C LEU A 15 2.36 15.87 1.62
N VAL A 16 1.64 15.51 2.68
CA VAL A 16 0.62 14.45 2.66
C VAL A 16 -0.75 15.10 2.73
N GLU A 17 -1.57 14.85 1.71
CA GLU A 17 -2.93 15.38 1.62
C GLU A 17 -3.92 14.21 1.56
N PRO A 18 -4.94 14.16 2.42
CA PRO A 18 -6.00 13.17 2.28
C PRO A 18 -6.79 13.42 1.00
N LEU A 19 -7.19 12.35 0.33
CA LEU A 19 -8.07 12.38 -0.84
C LEU A 19 -9.44 11.81 -0.49
N GLU A 20 -10.49 12.44 -1.00
CA GLU A 20 -11.84 11.89 -0.92
C GLU A 20 -11.94 10.67 -1.83
N CYS A 21 -12.45 9.56 -1.26
CA CYS A 21 -12.65 8.31 -1.98
C CYS A 21 -14.14 8.15 -2.30
N GLY A 22 -14.45 7.89 -3.57
CA GLY A 22 -15.81 7.50 -3.95
C GLY A 22 -16.21 6.16 -3.31
N PRO A 23 -17.52 5.88 -3.13
CA PRO A 23 -17.99 4.61 -2.59
C PRO A 23 -17.42 3.42 -3.37
N GLY A 24 -16.76 2.50 -2.66
CA GLY A 24 -16.18 1.28 -3.24
C GLY A 24 -14.83 1.47 -3.95
N ALA A 25 -14.33 2.71 -4.11
CA ALA A 25 -13.05 2.95 -4.75
C ALA A 25 -11.86 2.63 -3.83
N ALA A 26 -11.87 3.15 -2.61
CA ALA A 26 -10.86 2.91 -1.58
C ALA A 26 -11.42 3.19 -0.19
N VAL A 27 -10.82 2.58 0.83
CA VAL A 27 -11.10 2.84 2.25
C VAL A 27 -10.49 4.19 2.67
N ARG A 28 -9.28 4.47 2.19
CA ARG A 28 -8.54 5.73 2.40
C ARG A 28 -7.64 5.98 1.20
N ALA A 29 -7.39 7.24 0.87
CA ALA A 29 -6.38 7.61 -0.10
C ALA A 29 -5.66 8.89 0.30
N PHE A 30 -4.42 9.02 -0.13
CA PHE A 30 -3.56 10.16 0.15
C PHE A 30 -2.77 10.53 -1.10
N ARG A 31 -2.62 11.83 -1.34
CA ARG A 31 -1.68 12.41 -2.29
C ARG A 31 -0.40 12.77 -1.57
N LEU A 32 0.72 12.33 -2.13
CA LEU A 32 2.06 12.69 -1.71
C LEU A 32 2.63 13.69 -2.71
N ASN A 33 2.81 14.93 -2.27
CA ASN A 33 3.43 15.98 -3.08
C ASN A 33 4.90 16.15 -2.68
N LYS A 34 5.80 15.69 -3.54
CA LYS A 34 7.24 15.84 -3.36
C LYS A 34 7.65 17.29 -3.60
N GLY A 35 8.68 17.77 -2.92
CA GLY A 35 9.15 19.16 -3.07
C GLY A 35 9.55 19.62 -4.49
N ASP A 36 9.69 18.71 -5.45
CA ASP A 36 9.91 19.03 -6.88
C ASP A 36 8.61 19.09 -7.71
N GLY A 37 7.44 19.00 -7.07
CA GLY A 37 6.13 18.99 -7.70
C GLY A 37 5.67 17.61 -8.18
N THR A 38 6.49 16.56 -8.02
CA THR A 38 6.05 15.20 -8.38
C THR A 38 4.96 14.74 -7.42
N LEU A 39 3.85 14.27 -7.98
CA LEU A 39 2.71 13.74 -7.23
C LEU A 39 2.68 12.23 -7.29
N TYR A 40 2.30 11.60 -6.19
CA TYR A 40 1.96 10.18 -6.14
C TYR A 40 0.71 9.98 -5.30
N ASP A 41 -0.25 9.25 -5.83
CA ASP A 41 -1.43 8.84 -5.09
C ASP A 41 -1.25 7.43 -4.51
N VAL A 42 -1.64 7.27 -3.24
CA VAL A 42 -1.62 5.99 -2.51
C VAL A 42 -3.00 5.73 -1.96
N ALA A 43 -3.58 4.58 -2.31
CA ALA A 43 -4.91 4.17 -1.91
C ALA A 43 -4.87 2.86 -1.12
N GLN A 44 -5.64 2.77 -0.04
CA GLN A 44 -5.99 1.51 0.62
C GLN A 44 -7.25 0.98 -0.05
N THR A 45 -7.12 0.02 -0.95
CA THR A 45 -8.27 -0.65 -1.58
C THR A 45 -8.68 -1.88 -0.77
N SER A 46 -9.80 -2.50 -1.15
CA SER A 46 -10.23 -3.77 -0.54
C SER A 46 -9.27 -4.94 -0.79
N TYR A 47 -8.39 -4.82 -1.80
CA TYR A 47 -7.40 -5.83 -2.17
C TYR A 47 -6.01 -5.56 -1.56
N GLY A 48 -5.83 -4.41 -0.91
CA GLY A 48 -4.58 -3.98 -0.31
C GLY A 48 -4.17 -2.58 -0.75
N PRO A 49 -2.95 -2.15 -0.35
CA PRO A 49 -2.45 -0.84 -0.70
C PRO A 49 -1.98 -0.78 -2.16
N GLU A 50 -2.35 0.29 -2.86
CA GLU A 50 -1.96 0.61 -4.23
C GLU A 50 -1.26 1.97 -4.29
N CYS A 51 -0.29 2.11 -5.18
CA CYS A 51 0.42 3.37 -5.42
C CYS A 51 0.71 3.55 -6.91
N ASP A 52 0.55 4.75 -7.42
CA ASP A 52 0.83 5.09 -8.83
C ASP A 52 2.32 5.31 -9.15
N CYS A 53 3.22 5.15 -8.17
CA CYS A 53 4.63 5.39 -8.42
C CYS A 53 5.25 4.30 -9.31
N PRO A 54 6.25 4.63 -10.14
CA PRO A 54 6.86 3.65 -11.05
C PRO A 54 7.41 2.40 -10.36
N ASP A 55 7.96 2.53 -9.15
CA ASP A 55 8.45 1.36 -8.40
C ASP A 55 7.30 0.41 -8.04
N PHE A 56 6.13 0.93 -7.66
CA PHE A 56 4.98 0.09 -7.36
C PHE A 56 4.47 -0.61 -8.62
N ILE A 57 4.11 0.17 -9.65
CA ILE A 57 3.49 -0.31 -10.88
C ILE A 57 4.34 -1.39 -11.56
N PHE A 58 5.64 -1.14 -11.71
CA PHE A 58 6.50 -2.00 -12.53
C PHE A 58 7.21 -3.11 -11.74
N ARG A 59 7.24 -3.05 -10.39
CA ARG A 59 8.08 -3.96 -9.59
C ARG A 59 7.40 -4.58 -8.37
N ARG A 60 6.26 -4.04 -7.91
CA ARG A 60 5.63 -4.47 -6.64
C ARG A 60 4.17 -4.91 -6.78
N ALA A 61 3.42 -4.32 -7.72
CA ALA A 61 2.01 -4.60 -7.92
C ALA A 61 1.77 -6.12 -8.07
N GLY A 62 1.03 -6.72 -7.14
CA GLY A 62 0.75 -8.16 -7.08
C GLY A 62 1.95 -9.07 -6.77
N LEU A 63 3.16 -8.53 -6.62
CA LEU A 63 4.40 -9.29 -6.40
C LEU A 63 4.95 -9.15 -4.98
N ASP A 64 4.79 -7.97 -4.38
CA ASP A 64 5.36 -7.64 -3.07
C ASP A 64 4.27 -7.00 -2.18
N PRO A 65 3.74 -7.73 -1.18
CA PRO A 65 2.66 -7.23 -0.33
C PRO A 65 3.08 -6.07 0.58
N SER A 66 4.40 -5.83 0.73
CA SER A 66 4.90 -4.68 1.47
C SER A 66 4.84 -3.37 0.67
N GLY A 67 4.66 -3.45 -0.65
CA GLY A 67 4.55 -2.30 -1.55
C GLY A 67 5.85 -1.49 -1.71
N CYS A 68 5.70 -0.31 -2.32
CA CYS A 68 6.80 0.63 -2.54
C CYS A 68 7.11 1.45 -1.27
N LYS A 69 8.14 2.29 -1.32
CA LYS A 69 8.53 3.16 -0.20
C LYS A 69 7.40 4.06 0.32
N HIS A 70 6.48 4.49 -0.55
CA HIS A 70 5.35 5.35 -0.18
C HIS A 70 4.32 4.58 0.65
N VAL A 71 3.93 3.38 0.20
CA VAL A 71 3.06 2.47 0.95
C VAL A 71 3.65 2.16 2.32
N ARG A 72 4.93 1.73 2.37
CA ARG A 72 5.61 1.42 3.62
C ARG A 72 5.65 2.59 4.59
N ALA A 73 5.85 3.81 4.09
CA ALA A 73 5.83 5.01 4.91
C ALA A 73 4.43 5.27 5.49
N LEU A 74 3.37 5.25 4.68
CA LEU A 74 2.01 5.47 5.15
C LEU A 74 1.55 4.39 6.14
N VAL A 75 1.90 3.13 5.89
CA VAL A 75 1.67 2.01 6.83
C VAL A 75 2.42 2.25 8.14
N GLY A 76 3.70 2.63 8.08
CA GLY A 76 4.51 2.90 9.26
C GLY A 76 4.01 4.07 10.11
N GLN A 77 3.22 4.98 9.53
CA GLN A 77 2.55 6.08 10.24
C GLN A 77 1.10 5.78 10.62
N GLY A 78 0.58 4.58 10.32
CA GLY A 78 -0.80 4.19 10.62
C GLY A 78 -1.86 4.91 9.78
N LEU A 79 -1.48 5.51 8.65
CA LEU A 79 -2.41 6.23 7.76
C LEU A 79 -3.22 5.26 6.90
N ILE A 80 -2.60 4.15 6.49
CA ILE A 80 -3.24 3.02 5.79
C ILE A 80 -2.80 1.70 6.42
N GLU A 81 -3.54 0.64 6.14
CA GLU A 81 -3.17 -0.72 6.57
C GLU A 81 -2.24 -1.42 5.58
N ALA A 82 -1.41 -2.33 6.09
CA ALA A 82 -0.56 -3.17 5.26
C ALA A 82 -1.40 -4.15 4.43
N GLY A 83 -0.91 -4.52 3.24
CA GLY A 83 -1.52 -5.61 2.48
C GLY A 83 -1.44 -6.92 3.25
N ALA A 84 -2.56 -7.65 3.33
CA ALA A 84 -2.53 -9.00 3.87
C ALA A 84 -1.56 -9.84 3.03
N PRO A 85 -0.66 -10.62 3.65
CA PRO A 85 0.15 -11.56 2.89
C PRO A 85 -0.81 -12.50 2.16
N ALA A 86 -0.59 -12.72 0.86
CA ALA A 86 -1.32 -13.73 0.10
C ALA A 86 -1.22 -15.04 0.89
N SER A 87 -2.33 -15.52 1.41
CA SER A 87 -2.37 -16.75 2.20
C SER A 87 -1.74 -17.85 1.34
N VAL A 88 -0.56 -18.35 1.74
CA VAL A 88 0.01 -19.55 1.17
C VAL A 88 -1.05 -20.63 1.36
N ARG A 89 -1.62 -21.13 0.26
CA ARG A 89 -2.46 -22.33 0.32
C ARG A 89 -1.53 -23.47 0.73
N THR A 90 -1.46 -23.75 2.03
CA THR A 90 -0.88 -25.00 2.51
C THR A 90 -1.80 -26.10 2.00
N GLU A 91 -1.36 -26.83 0.97
CA GLU A 91 -1.98 -28.09 0.54
C GLU A 91 -1.91 -29.09 1.70
N SER A 92 -2.88 -29.01 2.60
CA SER A 92 -3.09 -29.98 3.66
C SER A 92 -3.80 -31.19 3.06
N GLY A 93 -3.07 -32.30 2.93
CA GLY A 93 -3.66 -33.64 2.95
C GLY A 93 -3.49 -34.48 1.69
N ARG A 94 -2.27 -34.97 1.41
CA ARG A 94 -2.16 -36.31 0.80
C ARG A 94 -2.66 -37.32 1.82
N ARG A 95 -3.87 -37.85 1.62
CA ARG A 95 -4.35 -39.06 2.30
C ARG A 95 -3.42 -40.21 1.94
N ALA A 96 -2.68 -40.73 2.93
CA ALA A 96 -2.14 -42.07 2.85
C ALA A 96 -3.32 -43.04 3.03
N VAL A 97 -3.73 -43.67 1.93
CA VAL A 97 -4.54 -44.90 1.98
C VAL A 97 -3.60 -46.01 2.46
N GLY A 98 -3.72 -46.37 3.73
CA GLY A 98 -3.23 -47.64 4.25
C GLY A 98 -4.38 -48.64 4.19
N SER A 99 -4.30 -49.59 3.27
CA SER A 99 -5.25 -50.71 3.18
C SER A 99 -4.49 -52.03 3.34
N ARG A 100 -4.79 -52.67 4.47
CA ARG A 100 -4.79 -54.11 4.77
C ARG A 100 -3.46 -54.87 4.80
#